data_AF-A0A2K3KVW4-F1
#
_entry.id   AF-A0A2K3KVW4-F1
#
_cell.length_a   1.000
_cell.length_b   1.000
_cell.length_c   1.000
_cell.angle_alpha   90.00
_cell.angle_beta   90.00
_cell.angle_gamma   90.00
#
_symmetry.space_group_name_H-M   'P 1'
#
loop_
_entity.id
_entity.type
_entity.pdbx_description
1 polymer ?
#
loop_
_entity_poly.entity_id
_entity_poly.type
_entity_poly.pdbx_seq_one_letter_code
_entity_poly.pdbx_strand_id
1 'polypeptide(L)'
;MIDFESLKANGFDVKPYFSAQGWDRYFEMLNGPIYPDLLKKFWMKARVFTRAEAKQEELAAIERDPSLKGKTRKEMGLLEFTGTQIRSNVCGINLTFSKIHFNALLGLENSGLVLDKYEKDTRFRNDLLHRICVDMELKGKVK
;
A
#
# COMPACT_ATOMS: atom_id res chain seq x y z
N MET A 1 22.47 -0.33 -2.93
CA MET A 1 22.40 0.27 -1.59
C MET A 1 22.49 1.77 -1.76
N ILE A 2 21.58 2.52 -1.16
CA ILE A 2 21.57 3.99 -1.22
C ILE A 2 22.54 4.50 -0.17
N ASP A 3 23.58 5.16 -0.65
CA ASP A 3 24.66 5.74 0.15
C ASP A 3 24.56 7.27 0.10
N PHE A 4 23.87 7.83 1.10
CA PHE A 4 23.69 9.27 1.21
C PHE A 4 25.00 10.01 1.52
N GLU A 5 25.98 9.36 2.13
CA GLU A 5 27.27 9.99 2.44
C GLU A 5 28.10 10.18 1.16
N SER A 6 28.09 9.18 0.27
CA SER A 6 28.69 9.30 -1.06
C SER A 6 28.01 10.37 -1.91
N LEU A 7 26.68 10.45 -1.91
CA LEU A 7 25.94 11.51 -2.62
C LEU A 7 26.34 12.91 -2.11
N LYS A 8 26.41 13.08 -0.79
CA LYS A 8 26.84 14.34 -0.16
C LYS A 8 28.28 14.71 -0.53
N ALA A 9 29.20 13.74 -0.53
CA ALA A 9 30.59 13.96 -0.92
C ALA A 9 30.74 14.40 -2.39
N ASN A 10 29.78 14.04 -3.25
CA ASN A 10 29.73 14.45 -4.66
C ASN A 10 28.90 15.73 -4.90
N GLY A 11 28.55 16.47 -3.84
CA GLY A 11 27.82 17.74 -3.94
C GLY A 11 26.29 17.61 -3.97
N PHE A 12 25.74 16.42 -3.71
CA PHE A 12 24.30 16.18 -3.67
C PHE A 12 23.83 15.87 -2.24
N ASP A 13 23.59 16.92 -1.43
CA ASP A 13 23.04 16.77 -0.08
C ASP A 13 21.50 16.62 -0.11
N VAL A 14 21.03 15.45 -0.56
CA VAL A 14 19.58 15.20 -0.76
C VAL A 14 18.89 14.53 0.43
N LYS A 15 19.66 13.99 1.39
CA LYS A 15 19.14 13.25 2.54
C LYS A 15 18.11 14.04 3.36
N PRO A 16 18.31 15.34 3.67
CA PRO A 16 17.35 16.10 4.45
C PRO A 16 15.96 16.20 3.80
N TYR A 17 15.87 16.28 2.47
CA TYR A 17 14.58 16.35 1.78
C TYR A 17 13.77 15.07 1.94
N PHE A 18 14.44 13.92 1.95
CA PHE A 18 13.80 12.63 2.10
C PHE A 18 13.40 12.36 3.56
N SER A 19 14.27 12.68 4.51
CA SER A 19 13.94 12.54 5.94
C SER A 19 12.79 13.45 6.34
N ALA A 20 12.72 14.68 5.81
CA ALA A 20 11.58 15.58 6.04
C ALA A 20 10.24 15.02 5.51
N GLN A 21 10.29 14.12 4.52
CA GLN A 21 9.11 13.43 3.98
C GLN A 21 8.82 12.10 4.69
N GLY A 22 9.63 11.71 5.68
CA GLY A 22 9.48 10.45 6.43
C GLY A 22 9.93 9.21 5.66
N TRP A 23 10.83 9.33 4.67
CA TRP A 23 11.24 8.21 3.81
C TRP A 23 12.37 7.35 4.40
N ASP A 24 12.90 7.69 5.57
CA ASP A 24 14.06 7.02 6.16
C ASP A 24 13.88 5.50 6.23
N ARG A 25 12.72 5.05 6.71
CA ARG A 25 12.40 3.62 6.84
C ARG A 25 12.30 2.88 5.51
N TYR A 26 11.90 3.58 4.44
CA TYR A 26 11.89 3.01 3.09
C TYR A 26 13.31 2.76 2.60
N PHE A 27 14.22 3.70 2.82
CA PHE A 27 15.63 3.55 2.44
C PHE A 27 16.36 2.48 3.25
N GLU A 28 16.07 2.37 4.55
CA GLU A 28 16.54 1.25 5.38
C GLU A 28 16.09 -0.10 4.80
N MET A 29 14.82 -0.21 4.40
CA MET A 29 14.29 -1.43 3.79
C MET A 29 14.97 -1.75 2.45
N LEU A 30 15.21 -0.76 1.59
CA LEU A 30 15.90 -0.95 0.31
C LEU A 30 17.35 -1.42 0.48
N ASN A 31 17.99 -1.01 1.57
CA ASN A 31 19.35 -1.41 1.92
C ASN A 31 19.40 -2.74 2.68
N GLY A 32 18.25 -3.24 3.13
CA GLY A 32 18.12 -4.52 3.80
C GLY A 32 18.31 -5.73 2.88
N PRO A 33 18.35 -6.94 3.45
CA PRO A 33 18.46 -8.17 2.68
C PRO A 33 17.23 -8.37 1.78
N ILE A 34 17.48 -8.74 0.52
CA ILE A 34 16.45 -9.15 -0.43
C ILE A 34 16.45 -10.67 -0.50
N TYR A 35 15.26 -11.27 -0.58
CA TYR A 35 15.08 -12.72 -0.74
C TYR A 35 14.44 -13.03 -2.10
N PRO A 36 15.22 -13.14 -3.19
CA PRO A 36 14.68 -13.26 -4.55
C PRO A 36 13.79 -14.47 -4.77
N ASP A 37 14.18 -15.63 -4.22
CA ASP A 37 13.39 -16.86 -4.36
C ASP A 37 12.06 -16.79 -3.62
N LEU A 38 12.06 -16.14 -2.46
CA LEU A 38 10.84 -15.91 -1.68
C LEU A 38 9.88 -14.99 -2.46
N LEU A 39 10.42 -13.91 -3.01
CA LEU A 39 9.67 -12.95 -3.81
C LEU A 39 9.09 -13.61 -5.08
N LYS A 40 9.90 -14.42 -5.77
CA LYS A 40 9.46 -15.19 -6.94
C LYS A 40 8.32 -16.14 -6.57
N LYS A 41 8.49 -16.96 -5.53
CA LYS A 41 7.45 -17.89 -5.05
C LYS A 41 6.17 -17.17 -4.63
N PHE A 42 6.31 -16.01 -4.00
CA PHE A 42 5.18 -15.16 -3.62
C PHE A 42 4.40 -14.71 -4.85
N TRP A 43 5.06 -14.10 -5.84
CA TRP A 43 4.38 -13.56 -7.03
C TRP A 43 3.77 -14.65 -7.92
N MET A 44 4.39 -15.82 -8.02
CA MET A 44 3.84 -16.94 -8.79
C MET A 44 2.44 -17.39 -8.34
N LYS A 45 2.09 -17.15 -7.07
CA LYS A 45 0.80 -17.54 -6.48
C LYS A 45 -0.02 -16.34 -6.00
N ALA A 46 0.49 -15.13 -6.24
CA ALA A 46 -0.18 -13.92 -5.82
C ALA A 46 -1.41 -13.67 -6.70
N ARG A 47 -2.52 -13.31 -6.06
CA ARG A 47 -3.71 -12.78 -6.72
C ARG A 47 -4.21 -11.56 -5.99
N VAL A 48 -4.75 -10.62 -6.75
CA VAL A 48 -5.51 -9.53 -6.19
C VAL A 48 -6.83 -10.11 -5.70
N PHE A 49 -7.27 -9.72 -4.50
CA PHE A 49 -8.55 -10.09 -3.92
C PHE A 49 -9.36 -8.82 -3.71
N THR A 50 -10.38 -8.65 -4.54
CA THR A 50 -11.26 -7.50 -4.63
C THR A 50 -12.61 -7.78 -3.99
N ARG A 51 -13.46 -6.75 -3.92
CA ARG A 51 -14.84 -6.90 -3.43
C ARG A 51 -15.66 -7.87 -4.30
N ALA A 52 -15.38 -7.94 -5.60
CA ALA A 52 -16.07 -8.86 -6.51
C ALA A 52 -15.75 -10.32 -6.16
N GLU A 53 -14.46 -10.63 -5.93
CA GLU A 53 -14.03 -11.98 -5.54
C GLU A 53 -14.53 -12.35 -4.14
N ALA A 54 -14.59 -11.39 -3.22
CA ALA A 54 -15.20 -11.59 -1.92
C ALA A 54 -16.66 -12.02 -2.03
N LYS A 55 -17.45 -11.33 -2.89
CA LYS A 55 -18.85 -11.69 -3.13
C LYS A 55 -18.99 -13.05 -3.81
N GLN A 56 -18.10 -13.38 -4.75
CA GLN A 56 -18.10 -14.69 -5.41
C GLN A 56 -17.80 -15.83 -4.42
N GLU A 57 -16.87 -15.61 -3.48
CA GLU A 57 -16.56 -16.56 -2.41
C GLU A 57 -17.76 -16.79 -1.47
N GLU A 58 -18.51 -15.73 -1.13
CA GLU A 58 -19.77 -15.84 -0.38
C GLU A 58 -20.82 -16.66 -1.13
N LEU A 59 -21.01 -16.37 -2.42
CA LEU A 59 -21.98 -17.10 -3.26
C LEU A 59 -21.62 -18.58 -3.36
N ALA A 60 -20.34 -18.90 -3.55
CA ALA A 60 -19.86 -20.27 -3.58
C ALA A 60 -20.01 -20.98 -2.23
N ALA A 61 -19.89 -20.26 -1.11
CA ALA A 61 -20.16 -20.81 0.21
C ALA A 61 -21.67 -21.11 0.41
N ILE A 62 -22.55 -20.21 -0.02
CA ILE A 62 -24.01 -20.41 0.03
C ILE A 62 -24.46 -21.54 -0.90
N GLU A 63 -23.82 -21.70 -2.06
CA GLU A 63 -24.11 -22.81 -2.97
C GLU A 63 -23.76 -24.18 -2.35
N ARG A 64 -22.66 -24.23 -1.59
CA ARG A 64 -22.25 -25.43 -0.84
C ARG A 64 -23.13 -25.69 0.38
N ASP A 65 -23.55 -24.62 1.08
CA ASP A 65 -24.43 -24.69 2.24
C ASP A 65 -25.50 -23.57 2.18
N PRO A 66 -26.71 -23.90 1.70
CA PRO A 66 -27.80 -22.94 1.59
C PRO A 66 -28.22 -22.29 2.92
N SER A 67 -27.89 -22.89 4.07
CA SER A 67 -28.20 -22.34 5.40
C SER A 67 -27.39 -21.07 5.72
N LEU A 68 -26.33 -20.80 4.95
CA LEU A 68 -25.49 -19.62 5.09
C LEU A 68 -26.15 -18.37 4.48
N LYS A 69 -27.24 -18.50 3.72
CA LYS A 69 -27.92 -17.38 3.10
C LYS A 69 -28.36 -16.33 4.13
N GLY A 70 -27.94 -15.08 3.94
CA GLY A 70 -28.27 -13.97 4.83
C GLY A 70 -27.34 -13.79 6.03
N LYS A 71 -26.40 -14.72 6.26
CA LYS A 71 -25.37 -14.57 7.29
C LYS A 71 -24.26 -13.60 6.85
N THR A 72 -23.53 -13.06 7.81
CA THR A 72 -22.33 -12.27 7.57
C THR A 72 -21.15 -13.15 7.17
N ARG A 73 -20.12 -12.59 6.52
CA ARG A 73 -18.89 -13.33 6.15
C ARG A 73 -18.28 -14.07 7.33
N LYS A 74 -18.22 -13.41 8.49
CA LYS A 74 -17.64 -13.97 9.71
C LYS A 74 -18.43 -15.20 10.20
N GLU A 75 -19.76 -15.14 10.15
CA GLU A 75 -20.64 -16.26 10.49
C GLU A 75 -20.56 -17.41 9.47
N MET A 76 -20.21 -17.11 8.22
CA MET A 76 -19.90 -18.11 7.18
C MET A 76 -18.50 -18.73 7.35
N GLY A 77 -17.71 -18.29 8.33
CA GLY A 77 -16.30 -18.70 8.49
C GLY A 77 -15.35 -18.08 7.46
N LEU A 78 -15.80 -17.07 6.72
CA LEU A 78 -15.00 -16.35 5.73
C LEU A 78 -14.31 -15.14 6.37
N LEU A 79 -13.10 -14.85 5.88
CA LEU A 79 -12.36 -13.65 6.30
C LEU A 79 -13.12 -12.38 5.89
N GLU A 80 -13.21 -11.42 6.81
CA GLU A 80 -13.81 -10.11 6.56
C GLU A 80 -13.06 -9.36 5.44
N PHE A 81 -13.83 -8.74 4.54
CA PHE A 81 -13.25 -7.94 3.46
C PHE A 81 -13.10 -6.49 3.93
N THR A 82 -11.87 -6.11 4.27
CA THR A 82 -11.53 -4.76 4.75
C THR A 82 -11.08 -3.80 3.64
N GLY A 83 -10.89 -4.31 2.42
CA GLY A 83 -10.39 -3.56 1.27
C GLY A 83 -9.68 -4.49 0.30
N THR A 84 -9.19 -3.96 -0.83
CA THR A 84 -8.43 -4.76 -1.79
C THR A 84 -7.15 -5.32 -1.16
N GLN A 85 -6.92 -6.62 -1.36
CA GLN A 85 -5.79 -7.34 -0.77
C GLN A 85 -4.97 -8.04 -1.86
N ILE A 86 -3.71 -8.33 -1.57
CA ILE A 86 -2.91 -9.28 -2.33
C ILE A 86 -2.82 -10.53 -1.48
N ARG A 87 -3.34 -11.64 -1.98
CA ARG A 87 -3.29 -12.94 -1.31
C ARG A 87 -2.32 -13.85 -2.05
N SER A 88 -1.48 -14.56 -1.32
CA SER A 88 -0.57 -15.57 -1.89
C SER A 88 -0.39 -16.73 -0.91
N ASN A 89 0.14 -17.85 -1.40
CA ASN A 89 0.53 -18.97 -0.56
C ASN A 89 2.00 -19.31 -0.78
N VAL A 90 2.82 -19.19 0.26
CA VAL A 90 4.24 -19.52 0.17
C VAL A 90 4.56 -20.59 1.20
N CYS A 91 5.06 -21.75 0.75
CA CYS A 91 5.44 -22.87 1.61
C CYS A 91 4.32 -23.31 2.59
N GLY A 92 3.05 -23.27 2.15
CA GLY A 92 1.90 -23.61 2.98
C GLY A 92 1.36 -22.47 3.83
N ILE A 93 2.04 -21.32 3.88
CA ILE A 93 1.62 -20.13 4.62
C ILE A 93 0.78 -19.25 3.71
N ASN A 94 -0.47 -18.98 4.12
CA ASN A 94 -1.34 -18.01 3.46
C ASN A 94 -0.95 -16.60 3.89
N LEU A 95 -0.48 -15.80 2.94
CA LEU A 95 -0.08 -14.42 3.12
C LEU A 95 -1.17 -13.51 2.57
N THR A 96 -1.53 -12.48 3.33
CA THR A 96 -2.49 -11.46 2.90
C THR A 96 -1.91 -10.08 3.18
N PHE A 97 -1.66 -9.32 2.12
CA PHE A 97 -1.20 -7.94 2.19
C PHE A 97 -2.33 -6.99 1.81
N SER A 98 -2.38 -5.83 2.44
CA SER A 98 -3.39 -4.78 2.20
C SER A 98 -2.76 -3.44 2.56
N LYS A 99 -3.43 -2.33 2.28
CA LYS A 99 -2.90 -0.98 2.53
C LYS A 99 -2.32 -0.81 3.95
N ILE A 100 -2.99 -1.37 4.96
CA ILE A 100 -2.55 -1.25 6.36
C ILE A 100 -1.17 -1.85 6.61
N HIS A 101 -0.83 -2.95 5.93
CA HIS A 101 0.46 -3.62 6.09
C HIS A 101 1.59 -2.77 5.52
N PHE A 102 1.36 -2.14 4.36
CA PHE A 102 2.33 -1.22 3.75
C PHE A 102 2.50 0.04 4.59
N ASN A 103 1.41 0.60 5.13
CA ASN A 103 1.49 1.76 6.01
C ASN A 103 2.31 1.44 7.27
N ALA A 104 2.04 0.30 7.93
CA ALA A 104 2.79 -0.12 9.11
C ALA A 104 4.28 -0.37 8.80
N LEU A 105 4.57 -0.97 7.64
CA LEU A 105 5.94 -1.21 7.15
C LEU A 105 6.69 0.10 6.93
N LEU A 106 6.03 1.10 6.33
CA LEU A 106 6.61 2.40 6.02
C LEU A 106 6.56 3.39 7.19
N GLY A 107 5.85 3.08 8.27
CA GLY A 107 5.63 4.02 9.39
C GLY A 107 4.69 5.17 9.03
N LEU A 108 3.79 4.95 8.07
CA LEU A 108 2.84 5.95 7.59
C LEU A 108 1.48 5.77 8.26
N GLU A 109 0.75 6.87 8.43
CA GLU A 109 -0.66 6.81 8.82
C GLU A 109 -1.53 6.25 7.69
N ASN A 110 -2.60 5.54 8.03
CA ASN A 110 -3.58 5.09 7.05
C ASN A 110 -4.57 6.21 6.66
N SER A 111 -4.05 7.37 6.31
CA SER A 111 -4.78 8.55 5.85
C SER A 111 -4.36 8.89 4.41
N GLY A 112 -4.80 10.04 3.89
CA GLY A 112 -4.43 10.54 2.56
C GLY A 112 -5.53 10.47 1.49
N LEU A 113 -5.27 11.17 0.38
CA LEU A 113 -6.18 11.34 -0.74
C LEU A 113 -5.72 10.51 -1.95
N VAL A 114 -6.67 10.05 -2.77
CA VAL A 114 -6.37 9.30 -4.02
C VAL A 114 -6.39 10.28 -5.19
N LEU A 115 -5.25 10.50 -5.82
CA LEU A 115 -5.07 11.49 -6.90
C LEU A 115 -5.98 11.25 -8.11
N ASP A 116 -6.18 10.00 -8.53
CA ASP A 116 -7.04 9.62 -9.66
C ASP A 116 -8.49 10.07 -9.51
N LYS A 117 -8.96 10.32 -8.28
CA LYS A 117 -10.30 10.89 -8.04
C LYS A 117 -10.41 12.35 -8.49
N TYR A 118 -9.28 13.04 -8.65
CA TYR A 118 -9.20 14.47 -8.93
C TYR A 118 -8.75 14.79 -10.37
N GLU A 119 -8.19 13.82 -11.11
CA GLU A 119 -7.65 14.04 -12.45
C GLU A 119 -8.70 14.43 -13.51
N LYS A 120 -10.00 14.34 -13.21
CA LYS A 120 -11.06 14.62 -14.20
C LYS A 120 -11.42 16.10 -14.39
N ASP A 121 -11.00 17.02 -13.51
CA ASP A 121 -11.26 18.46 -13.70
C ASP A 121 -10.09 19.29 -13.15
N THR A 122 -9.51 20.15 -13.99
CA THR A 122 -8.30 20.94 -13.72
C THR A 122 -8.45 21.89 -12.53
N ARG A 123 -9.69 22.24 -12.15
CA ARG A 123 -10.00 23.03 -10.95
C ARG A 123 -9.59 22.32 -9.66
N PHE A 124 -9.62 20.99 -9.64
CA PHE A 124 -9.23 20.21 -8.47
C PHE A 124 -7.73 20.18 -8.24
N ARG A 125 -6.88 20.47 -9.24
CA ARG A 125 -5.43 20.53 -9.05
C ARG A 125 -5.03 21.67 -8.10
N ASN A 126 -5.69 22.82 -8.19
CA ASN A 126 -5.44 23.95 -7.30
C ASN A 126 -5.97 23.70 -5.88
N ASP A 127 -7.16 23.10 -5.74
CA ASP A 127 -7.72 22.72 -4.43
C ASP A 127 -6.87 21.61 -3.76
N LEU A 128 -6.40 20.65 -4.56
CA LEU A 128 -5.48 19.61 -4.11
C LEU A 128 -4.14 20.19 -3.64
N LEU A 129 -3.56 21.13 -4.37
CA LEU A 129 -2.33 21.82 -3.95
C LEU A 129 -2.53 22.56 -2.62
N HIS A 130 -3.67 23.24 -2.43
CA HIS A 130 -3.99 23.91 -1.16
C HIS A 130 -4.21 22.93 0.00
N ARG A 131 -4.65 21.70 -0.28
CA ARG A 131 -4.84 20.66 0.75
C ARG A 131 -3.58 19.87 1.07
N ILE A 132 -2.66 19.72 0.11
CA ILE A 132 -1.41 18.95 0.26
C ILE A 132 -0.28 19.85 0.80
N CYS A 133 -0.19 21.11 0.35
CA CYS A 133 0.79 22.05 0.86
C CYS A 133 0.23 22.77 2.09
N VAL A 134 0.68 22.35 3.27
CA VAL A 134 0.36 23.01 4.55
C VAL A 134 0.96 24.43 4.61
N ASP A 135 2.07 24.66 3.90
CA ASP A 135 2.71 25.97 3.76
C ASP A 135 2.90 26.31 2.28
N MET A 136 2.16 27.32 1.81
CA MET A 136 2.19 27.80 0.43
C MET A 136 3.42 28.67 0.14
N GLU A 137 4.15 29.13 1.16
CA GLU A 137 5.40 29.89 0.98
C GLU A 137 6.58 29.01 0.57
N LEU A 138 6.51 27.70 0.86
CA LEU A 138 7.50 26.70 0.43
C LEU A 138 7.32 26.28 -1.04
N LYS A 139 6.24 26.71 -1.68
CA LYS A 139 5.95 26.41 -3.10
C LYS A 139 7.05 26.98 -3.99
N GLY A 140 7.86 26.09 -4.58
CA GLY A 140 8.96 26.46 -5.48
C GLY A 140 10.18 27.08 -4.80
N LYS A 141 10.25 27.07 -3.46
CA LYS A 141 11.42 27.58 -2.69
C LYS A 141 12.34 26.47 -2.18
N VAL A 142 12.20 25.25 -2.67
CA VAL A 142 13.22 24.22 -2.51
C VAL A 142 14.40 24.63 -3.39
N LYS A 143 15.37 25.34 -2.78
CA LYS A 143 16.74 25.43 -3.29
C LYS A 143 17.47 24.12 -3.04
#